data_AF-T1HFU3-F1
#
_entry.id   AF-T1HFU3-F1
#
_cell.length_a   1.000
_cell.length_b   1.000
_cell.length_c   1.000
_cell.angle_alpha   90.00
_cell.angle_beta   90.00
_cell.angle_gamma   90.00
#
_symmetry.space_group_name_H-M   'P 1'
#
loop_
_entity.id
_entity.type
_entity.pdbx_description
1 polymer ?
#
loop_
_entity_poly.entity_id
_entity_poly.type
_entity_poly.pdbx_seq_one_letter_code
_entity_poly.pdbx_strand_id
1 'polypeptide(L)'
;TKRFIIGQDLILAVPLPGDNYLKRLWVWNKNDEYESPRIRDVICTQHSAFIALHKFIVYSESSQVKVWDPNQDILVSKVSVGTTIDFIKNCFSTVLIVFVNSNLYLWNWKTGMQICCLNNSSEWIGDFRRLVWISPTMLISGGCSKQLQIFSFW
;
A
#
# COMPACT_ATOMS: atom_id res chain seq x y z
N THR A 1 -9.53 13.21 -13.07
CA THR A 1 -8.78 13.67 -11.87
C THR A 1 -7.64 12.72 -11.53
N LYS A 2 -6.40 13.04 -11.93
CA LYS A 2 -5.20 12.25 -11.56
C LYS A 2 -5.10 12.11 -10.03
N ARG A 3 -4.70 10.93 -9.54
CA ARG A 3 -4.49 10.71 -8.10
C ARG A 3 -3.03 10.98 -7.76
N PHE A 4 -2.78 11.99 -6.94
CA PHE A 4 -1.46 12.27 -6.39
C PHE A 4 -1.34 11.65 -5.00
N ILE A 5 -0.19 11.03 -4.73
CA ILE A 5 0.19 10.48 -3.44
C ILE A 5 1.47 11.19 -3.03
N ILE A 6 1.39 11.95 -1.95
CA ILE A 6 2.50 12.76 -1.45
C ILE A 6 3.10 11.98 -0.28
N GLY A 7 4.27 11.39 -0.51
CA GLY A 7 5.12 10.82 0.53
C GLY A 7 6.00 11.89 1.18
N GLN A 8 6.93 11.45 2.03
CA GLN A 8 7.87 12.34 2.70
C GLN A 8 8.83 12.98 1.69
N ASP A 9 9.57 12.16 0.94
CA ASP A 9 10.54 12.65 -0.07
C ASP A 9 10.05 12.45 -1.50
N LEU A 10 9.05 11.59 -1.70
CA LEU A 10 8.59 11.20 -3.03
C LEU A 10 7.16 11.69 -3.28
N ILE A 11 6.89 12.15 -4.50
CA ILE A 11 5.53 12.41 -4.99
C ILE A 11 5.24 11.43 -6.10
N LEU A 12 4.15 10.67 -5.99
CA LEU A 12 3.69 9.72 -6.99
C LEU A 12 2.40 10.25 -7.64
N ALA A 13 2.39 10.36 -8.96
CA ALA A 13 1.17 10.53 -9.73
C ALA A 13 0.75 9.20 -10.33
N VAL A 14 -0.49 8.82 -10.06
CA VAL A 14 -1.14 7.64 -10.61
C VAL A 14 -2.22 8.08 -11.59
N PRO A 15 -2.21 7.60 -12.85
CA PRO A 15 -3.27 7.86 -13.79
C PRO A 15 -4.57 7.21 -13.29
N LEU A 16 -5.70 7.83 -13.59
CA LEU A 16 -6.99 7.26 -13.24
C LEU A 16 -7.17 5.86 -13.85
N PRO A 17 -8.00 4.99 -13.23
CA PRO A 17 -8.48 3.81 -13.93
C PRO A 17 -9.18 4.25 -15.22
N GLY A 18 -8.56 3.90 -16.35
CA GLY A 18 -9.25 3.74 -17.63
C GLY A 18 -9.39 2.25 -17.92
N ASP A 19 -9.98 1.89 -19.06
CA ASP A 19 -10.16 0.49 -19.48
C ASP A 19 -8.83 -0.26 -19.71
N ASN A 20 -7.72 0.46 -19.78
CA ASN A 20 -6.39 -0.12 -19.92
C ASN A 20 -5.78 -0.49 -18.57
N TYR A 21 -5.44 -1.78 -18.46
CA TYR A 21 -4.68 -2.33 -17.33
C TYR A 21 -3.24 -1.79 -17.25
N LEU A 22 -2.66 -1.35 -18.37
CA LEU A 22 -1.33 -0.76 -18.37
C LEU A 22 -1.40 0.69 -17.89
N LYS A 23 -0.75 0.98 -16.77
CA LYS A 23 -0.65 2.33 -16.20
C LYS A 23 0.79 2.75 -16.10
N ARG A 24 1.04 4.03 -16.33
CA ARG A 24 2.35 4.66 -16.17
C ARG A 24 2.38 5.38 -14.84
N LEU A 25 3.31 5.03 -13.96
CA LEU A 25 3.58 5.76 -12.72
C LEU A 25 4.60 6.84 -13.01
N TRP A 26 4.34 8.04 -12.49
CA TRP A 26 5.30 9.13 -12.49
C TRP A 26 5.69 9.45 -11.06
N VAL A 27 6.98 9.42 -10.77
CA VAL A 27 7.50 9.69 -9.43
C VAL A 27 8.50 10.81 -9.48
N TRP A 28 8.32 11.81 -8.62
CA TRP A 28 9.27 12.89 -8.45
C TRP A 28 9.92 12.80 -7.07
N ASN A 29 11.21 13.12 -7.03
CA ASN A 29 11.95 13.32 -5.80
C ASN A 29 11.88 14.80 -5.40
N LYS A 30 11.47 15.07 -4.17
CA LYS A 30 11.41 16.43 -3.61
C LYS A 30 12.80 17.03 -3.39
N ASN A 31 13.81 16.19 -3.14
CA ASN A 31 15.17 16.64 -2.88
C ASN A 31 15.87 17.16 -4.15
N ASP A 32 15.41 16.73 -5.32
CA ASP A 32 15.99 17.09 -6.62
C ASP A 32 15.12 18.16 -7.32
N GLU A 33 14.44 19.02 -6.55
CA GLU A 33 13.58 20.11 -7.04
C GLU A 33 12.56 19.73 -8.13
N TYR A 34 12.12 18.47 -8.16
CA TYR A 34 11.20 17.94 -9.17
C TYR A 34 11.72 17.96 -10.62
N GLU A 35 13.05 18.00 -10.84
CA GLU A 35 13.66 18.15 -12.18
C GLU A 35 13.06 17.24 -13.27
N SER A 36 12.95 15.94 -12.99
CA SER A 36 12.34 14.99 -13.93
C SER A 36 11.63 13.82 -13.23
N PRO A 37 10.48 13.35 -13.75
CA PRO A 37 9.82 12.18 -13.20
C PRO A 37 10.57 10.90 -13.56
N ARG A 38 10.72 10.03 -12.56
CA ARG A 38 11.04 8.62 -12.75
C ARG A 38 9.76 7.91 -13.18
N ILE A 39 9.84 7.20 -14.31
CA ILE A 39 8.69 6.62 -14.97
C ILE A 39 8.77 5.11 -14.88
N ARG A 40 7.66 4.47 -14.50
CA ARG A 40 7.55 3.01 -14.54
C ARG A 40 6.18 2.58 -15.06
N ASP A 41 6.19 1.69 -16.06
CA ASP A 41 4.97 1.07 -16.55
C ASP A 41 4.62 -0.14 -15.66
N VAL A 42 3.37 -0.19 -15.22
CA VAL A 42 2.85 -1.18 -14.27
C VAL A 42 1.49 -1.69 -14.75
N ILE A 43 1.21 -2.96 -14.45
CA ILE A 43 -0.10 -3.54 -14.70
C ILE A 43 -0.95 -3.31 -13.46
N CYS A 44 -2.06 -2.60 -13.62
CA CYS A 44 -2.94 -2.22 -12.54
C CYS A 44 -4.36 -2.63 -12.86
N THR A 45 -5.00 -3.31 -11.91
CA THR A 45 -6.43 -3.57 -11.96
C THR A 45 -7.20 -2.34 -11.46
N GLN A 46 -8.53 -2.42 -11.44
CA GLN A 46 -9.38 -1.37 -10.87
C GLN A 46 -9.08 -1.11 -9.38
N HIS A 47 -8.56 -2.12 -8.67
CA HIS A 47 -8.32 -2.08 -7.22
C HIS A 47 -6.85 -1.86 -6.84
N SER A 48 -6.00 -1.36 -7.75
CA SER A 48 -4.59 -1.15 -7.41
C SER A 48 -4.37 -0.13 -6.28
N ALA A 49 -3.53 -0.52 -5.35
CA ALA A 49 -3.14 0.21 -4.16
C ALA A 49 -1.73 0.75 -4.33
N PHE A 50 -1.49 1.96 -3.84
CA PHE A 50 -0.22 2.66 -4.01
C PHE A 50 0.12 3.44 -2.74
N ILE A 51 1.40 3.47 -2.39
CA ILE A 51 1.95 4.23 -1.27
C ILE A 51 3.33 4.76 -1.67
N ALA A 52 3.60 6.00 -1.28
CA ALA A 52 4.95 6.55 -1.26
C ALA A 52 5.52 6.47 0.17
N LEU A 53 6.54 5.63 0.35
CA LEU A 53 7.39 5.63 1.54
C LEU A 53 8.51 6.65 1.37
N HIS A 54 9.45 6.71 2.32
CA HIS A 54 10.57 7.66 2.30
C HIS A 54 11.38 7.56 0.99
N LYS A 55 11.99 6.40 0.70
CA LYS A 55 12.79 6.17 -0.51
C LYS A 55 12.16 5.18 -1.50
N PHE A 56 11.02 4.61 -1.15
CA PHE A 56 10.43 3.50 -1.90
C PHE A 56 8.99 3.78 -2.28
N ILE A 57 8.59 3.28 -3.44
CA ILE A 57 7.19 3.20 -3.83
C ILE A 57 6.72 1.76 -3.66
N VAL A 58 5.62 1.61 -2.94
CA VAL A 58 4.94 0.33 -2.78
C VAL A 58 3.67 0.37 -3.58
N TYR A 59 3.45 -0.64 -4.42
CA TYR A 59 2.25 -0.73 -5.24
C TYR A 59 1.76 -2.17 -5.36
N SER A 60 0.46 -2.33 -5.58
CA SER A 60 -0.12 -3.62 -5.94
C SER A 60 -0.29 -3.78 -7.44
N GLU A 61 0.10 -4.96 -7.90
CA GLU A 61 -0.06 -5.42 -9.26
C GLU A 61 -0.67 -6.82 -9.20
N SER A 62 -1.95 -6.90 -9.56
CA SER A 62 -2.77 -8.11 -9.41
C SER A 62 -2.78 -8.64 -7.97
N SER A 63 -2.12 -9.79 -7.72
CA SER A 63 -2.01 -10.43 -6.40
C SER A 63 -0.65 -10.22 -5.72
N GLN A 64 0.16 -9.29 -6.24
CA GLN A 64 1.51 -9.06 -5.77
C GLN A 64 1.67 -7.66 -5.20
N VAL A 65 2.44 -7.57 -4.11
CA VAL A 65 2.99 -6.32 -3.61
C VAL A 65 4.40 -6.18 -4.16
N LYS A 66 4.65 -5.06 -4.83
CA LYS A 66 5.97 -4.71 -5.38
C LYS A 66 6.50 -3.48 -4.67
N VAL A 67 7.79 -3.50 -4.37
CA VAL A 67 8.53 -2.39 -3.78
C VAL A 67 9.61 -1.95 -4.74
N TRP A 68 9.54 -0.69 -5.15
CA TRP A 68 10.44 -0.09 -6.13
C TRP A 68 11.23 1.05 -5.50
N ASP A 69 12.53 1.08 -5.77
CA ASP A 69 13.39 2.23 -5.55
C ASP A 69 13.44 3.07 -6.84
N PRO A 70 12.79 4.25 -6.89
CA PRO A 70 12.79 5.11 -8.06
C PRO A 70 14.13 5.80 -8.33
N ASN A 71 15.02 5.90 -7.33
CA ASN A 71 16.31 6.58 -7.49
C ASN A 71 17.32 5.68 -8.22
N GLN A 72 17.32 4.39 -7.88
CA GLN A 72 18.18 3.38 -8.51
C GLN A 72 17.51 2.68 -9.69
N ASP A 73 16.20 2.84 -9.83
CA ASP A 73 15.33 2.11 -10.75
C ASP A 73 15.35 0.58 -10.56
N ILE A 74 15.38 0.13 -9.31
CA ILE A 74 15.47 -1.30 -8.96
C ILE A 74 14.19 -1.77 -8.27
N LEU A 75 13.71 -2.95 -8.64
CA LEU A 75 12.68 -3.65 -7.86
C LEU A 75 13.33 -4.29 -6.64
N VAL A 76 13.12 -3.71 -5.46
CA VAL A 76 13.72 -4.13 -4.20
C VAL A 76 13.09 -5.43 -3.69
N SER A 77 11.76 -5.51 -3.79
CA SER A 77 11.02 -6.65 -3.28
C SER A 77 9.78 -6.92 -4.12
N LYS A 78 9.44 -8.21 -4.21
CA LYS A 78 8.25 -8.72 -4.89
C LYS A 78 7.71 -9.86 -4.05
N VAL A 79 6.46 -9.73 -3.61
CA VAL A 79 5.88 -10.71 -2.72
C VAL A 79 4.45 -11.01 -3.17
N SER A 80 4.12 -12.29 -3.26
CA SER A 80 2.82 -12.76 -3.72
C SER A 80 1.89 -12.97 -2.53
N VAL A 81 0.77 -12.25 -2.50
CA VAL A 81 -0.27 -12.36 -1.47
C VAL A 81 -1.28 -13.45 -1.83
N GLY A 82 -1.31 -13.88 -3.10
CA GLY A 82 -2.16 -14.98 -3.57
C GLY A 82 -3.59 -14.58 -3.93
N THR A 83 -4.00 -13.34 -3.65
CA THR A 83 -5.31 -12.79 -4.04
C THR A 83 -5.23 -11.28 -4.31
N THR A 84 -6.29 -10.71 -4.89
CA THR A 84 -6.40 -9.29 -5.26
C THR A 84 -6.30 -8.37 -4.05
N ILE A 85 -5.37 -7.42 -4.10
CA ILE A 85 -5.13 -6.48 -3.01
C ILE A 85 -6.07 -5.28 -3.14
N ASP A 86 -6.88 -5.04 -2.12
CA ASP A 86 -7.86 -3.95 -2.08
C ASP A 86 -7.24 -2.62 -1.69
N PHE A 87 -6.41 -2.63 -0.65
CA PHE A 87 -5.59 -1.48 -0.27
C PHE A 87 -4.34 -1.91 0.48
N ILE A 88 -3.36 -1.02 0.48
CA ILE A 88 -2.14 -1.12 1.27
C ILE A 88 -2.08 0.13 2.13
N LYS A 89 -1.60 0.02 3.37
CA LYS A 89 -1.19 1.15 4.20
C LYS A 89 0.20 0.95 4.78
N ASN A 90 0.91 2.07 4.96
CA ASN A 90 2.15 2.08 5.73
C ASN A 90 1.80 1.91 7.21
N CYS A 91 2.59 1.07 7.88
CA CYS A 91 2.56 0.85 9.31
C CYS A 91 3.80 1.51 9.91
N PHE A 92 4.80 0.73 10.33
CA PHE A 92 6.09 1.22 10.80
C PHE A 92 7.23 0.56 10.03
N SER A 93 8.28 1.34 9.74
CA SER A 93 9.52 0.85 9.12
C SER A 93 9.27 0.00 7.86
N THR A 94 9.44 -1.32 7.95
CA THR A 94 9.28 -2.26 6.82
C THR A 94 7.96 -3.02 6.84
N VAL A 95 7.00 -2.59 7.65
CA VAL A 95 5.70 -3.26 7.79
C VAL A 95 4.64 -2.54 6.98
N LEU A 96 3.84 -3.33 6.26
CA LEU A 96 2.64 -2.89 5.57
C LEU A 96 1.42 -3.54 6.21
N ILE A 97 0.33 -2.79 6.22
CA ILE A 97 -1.00 -3.37 6.31
C ILE A 97 -1.45 -3.67 4.88
N VAL A 98 -1.82 -4.92 4.62
CA VAL A 98 -2.39 -5.35 3.35
C VAL A 98 -3.79 -5.87 3.63
N PHE A 99 -4.78 -5.28 2.96
CA PHE A 99 -6.17 -5.73 3.05
C PHE A 99 -6.53 -6.56 1.82
N VAL A 100 -7.01 -7.77 2.08
CA VAL A 100 -7.23 -8.80 1.07
C VAL A 100 -8.36 -9.72 1.54
N ASN A 101 -9.35 -9.96 0.68
CA ASN A 101 -10.46 -10.87 0.96
C ASN A 101 -11.10 -10.64 2.34
N SER A 102 -11.43 -9.38 2.67
CA SER A 102 -12.02 -8.99 3.96
C SER A 102 -11.11 -9.13 5.19
N ASN A 103 -9.85 -9.53 5.02
CA ASN A 103 -8.91 -9.76 6.11
C ASN A 103 -7.79 -8.71 6.11
N LEU A 104 -7.32 -8.36 7.31
CA LEU A 104 -6.22 -7.42 7.52
C LEU A 104 -4.96 -8.19 7.91
N TYR A 105 -3.90 -8.07 7.10
CA TYR A 105 -2.61 -8.69 7.38
C TYR A 105 -1.53 -7.65 7.65
N LEU A 106 -0.64 -7.97 8.60
CA LEU A 106 0.65 -7.31 8.75
C LEU A 106 1.70 -8.08 7.96
N TRP A 107 2.44 -7.36 7.14
CA TRP A 107 3.40 -7.92 6.21
C TRP A 107 4.72 -7.18 6.26
N ASN A 108 5.82 -7.90 6.44
CA ASN A 108 7.15 -7.32 6.31
C ASN A 108 7.55 -7.35 4.84
N TRP A 109 7.56 -6.19 4.18
CA TRP A 109 7.86 -6.12 2.75
C TRP A 109 9.34 -6.36 2.42
N LYS A 110 10.23 -6.22 3.41
CA LYS A 110 11.67 -6.46 3.25
C LYS A 110 11.99 -7.96 3.27
N THR A 111 11.35 -8.72 4.15
CA THR A 111 11.55 -10.19 4.23
C THR A 111 10.53 -10.96 3.39
N GLY A 112 9.43 -10.31 2.98
CA GLY A 112 8.29 -10.95 2.34
C GLY A 112 7.45 -11.82 3.29
N MET A 113 7.73 -11.79 4.59
CA MET A 113 7.02 -12.62 5.57
C MET A 113 5.72 -11.96 6.01
N GLN A 114 4.67 -12.77 6.06
CA GLN A 114 3.48 -12.45 6.83
C GLN A 114 3.80 -12.49 8.31
N ILE A 115 3.60 -11.37 9.00
CA ILE A 115 3.84 -11.26 10.44
C ILE A 115 2.63 -11.82 11.19
N CYS A 116 1.44 -11.29 10.92
CA CYS A 116 0.21 -11.75 11.57
C CYS A 116 -1.04 -11.39 10.75
N CYS A 117 -2.15 -12.03 11.08
CA CYS A 117 -3.48 -11.65 10.65
C CYS A 117 -4.15 -10.88 11.80
N LEU A 118 -4.46 -9.60 11.59
CA LEU A 118 -5.11 -8.74 12.60
C LEU A 118 -6.61 -9.03 12.72
N ASN A 119 -7.23 -9.47 11.63
CA ASN A 119 -8.60 -9.90 11.62
C ASN A 119 -8.75 -11.08 10.66
N ASN A 120 -9.14 -12.24 11.22
CA ASN A 120 -9.41 -13.48 10.49
C ASN A 120 -10.91 -13.81 10.51
N SER A 121 -11.75 -12.80 10.28
CA SER A 121 -13.20 -13.00 10.28
C SER A 121 -13.66 -13.49 8.90
N SER A 122 -14.41 -14.58 8.89
CA SER A 122 -15.12 -15.06 7.70
C SER A 122 -16.25 -14.12 7.27
N GLU A 123 -16.69 -13.23 8.16
CA GLU A 123 -17.69 -12.21 7.88
C GLU A 123 -17.01 -10.88 7.50
N TRP A 124 -17.59 -10.17 6.53
CA TRP A 124 -17.13 -8.84 6.14
C TRP A 124 -17.52 -7.82 7.22
N ILE A 125 -16.59 -7.49 8.11
CA ILE A 125 -16.84 -6.58 9.25
C ILE A 125 -16.57 -5.11 8.89
N GLY A 126 -16.31 -4.76 7.63
CA GLY A 126 -16.38 -3.37 7.19
C GLY A 126 -15.26 -2.80 6.33
N ASP A 127 -15.21 -1.47 6.32
CA ASP A 127 -14.26 -0.67 5.54
C ASP A 127 -13.06 -0.24 6.40
N PHE A 128 -11.98 -1.02 6.29
CA PHE A 128 -10.72 -0.72 6.96
C PHE A 128 -9.87 0.34 6.25
N ARG A 129 -10.42 1.15 5.33
CA ARG A 129 -9.65 2.25 4.73
C ARG A 129 -9.32 3.36 5.72
N ARG A 130 -10.04 3.45 6.85
CA ARG A 130 -9.85 4.50 7.89
C ARG A 130 -9.21 3.98 9.18
N LEU A 131 -8.08 3.30 9.04
CA LEU A 131 -7.23 2.89 10.16
C LEU A 131 -6.45 4.08 10.73
N VAL A 132 -6.42 4.19 12.06
CA VAL A 132 -5.68 5.20 12.83
C VAL A 132 -4.76 4.48 13.82
N TRP A 133 -3.48 4.86 13.82
CA TRP A 133 -2.51 4.37 14.79
C TRP A 133 -2.65 5.14 16.11
N ILE A 134 -2.76 4.41 17.22
CA ILE A 134 -2.65 5.01 18.57
C ILE A 134 -1.20 4.87 19.07
N SER A 135 -0.58 3.73 18.79
CA SER A 135 0.78 3.40 19.20
C SER A 135 1.43 2.50 18.15
N PRO A 136 2.75 2.22 18.23
CA PRO A 136 3.40 1.25 17.34
C PRO A 136 2.79 -0.17 17.37
N THR A 137 2.04 -0.50 18.42
CA THR A 137 1.45 -1.82 18.67
C THR A 137 -0.08 -1.83 18.65
N MET A 138 -0.72 -0.66 18.49
CA MET A 138 -2.16 -0.52 18.56
C MET A 138 -2.75 0.30 17.42
N LEU A 139 -3.81 -0.25 16.84
CA LEU A 139 -4.53 0.32 15.72
C LEU A 139 -6.02 0.37 16.03
N ILE A 140 -6.66 1.50 15.70
CA ILE A 140 -8.12 1.62 15.71
C ILE A 140 -8.63 1.53 14.28
N SER A 141 -9.65 0.71 14.05
CA SER A 141 -10.55 0.88 12.92
C SER A 141 -11.83 1.57 13.39
N GLY A 142 -12.15 2.67 12.71
CA GLY A 142 -13.47 3.28 12.80
C GLY A 142 -14.32 2.80 11.64
N GLY A 143 -15.20 1.82 11.90
CA GLY A 143 -16.30 1.48 10.99
C GLY A 143 -16.26 0.07 10.38
N CYS A 144 -17.17 -0.79 10.83
CA CYS A 144 -18.56 -0.79 10.36
C CYS A 144 -19.51 -1.18 11.50
N SER A 145 -20.82 -1.02 11.29
CA SER A 145 -21.87 -1.32 12.30
C SER A 145 -21.86 -0.44 13.56
N LYS A 146 -21.35 0.81 13.46
CA LYS A 146 -21.18 1.73 14.61
C LYS A 146 -20.25 1.18 15.70
N GLN A 147 -19.40 0.22 15.35
CA GLN A 147 -18.41 -0.35 16.26
C GLN A 147 -17.04 0.25 16.00
N LEU A 148 -16.29 0.41 17.09
CA LEU A 148 -14.89 0.79 17.09
C LEU A 148 -14.11 -0.46 17.48
N GLN A 149 -13.22 -0.92 16.61
CA GLN A 149 -12.36 -2.06 16.90
C GLN A 149 -10.95 -1.57 17.20
N ILE A 150 -10.37 -2.14 18.24
CA ILE A 150 -8.99 -1.89 18.64
C ILE A 150 -8.23 -3.18 18.41
N PHE A 151 -7.22 -3.11 17.56
CA PHE A 151 -6.26 -4.18 17.35
C PHE A 151 -5.03 -3.88 18.20
N SER A 152 -4.63 -4.84 19.02
CA SER A 152 -3.36 -4.80 19.75
C SER A 152 -2.54 -6.01 19.34
N PHE A 153 -1.26 -5.79 19.05
CA PHE A 153 -0.33 -6.86 18.71
C PHE A 153 0.95 -6.68 19.53
N TRP A 154 1.37 -7.74 20.21
CA TRP A 154 2.50 -7.78 21.14
C TRP A 154 3.59 -8.69 20.58
#